data_AF-A0A534VNX8-F1
#
_entry.id   AF-A0A534VNX8-F1
#
_cell.length_a   1.000
_cell.length_b   1.000
_cell.length_c   1.000
_cell.angle_alpha   90.00
_cell.angle_beta   90.00
_cell.angle_gamma   90.00
#
_symmetry.space_group_name_H-M   'P 1'
#
loop_
_entity.id
_entity.type
_entity.pdbx_description
1 polymer ?
#
loop_
_entity_poly.entity_id
_entity_poly.type
_entity_poly.pdbx_seq_one_letter_code
_entity_poly.pdbx_strand_id
1 'polypeptide(L)'
;MADDKVGLGAAAAALEAELRRFEQVAELAARLELKSQKNLERAARAAQDAAEAQGRVAQRVRALVEEIARARERQEAQAKQLEQRAQQIQSRRELLDALLARFARLGNEAAEVNELLKQGGRVDEAEERLGRVASSAEELLRDAERDGFDDAVRQAESVRQQSLSARNKLKLLREKKN
;
A
#
# COMPACT_ATOMS: atom_id res chain seq x y z
N MET A 1 -21.49 -7.73 1.19
CA MET A 1 -22.44 -7.72 0.05
C MET A 1 -21.59 -7.91 -1.20
N ALA A 2 -21.44 -9.17 -1.63
CA ALA A 2 -20.68 -9.50 -2.83
C ALA A 2 -21.48 -8.99 -4.04
N ASP A 3 -20.79 -8.25 -4.91
CA ASP A 3 -21.33 -7.54 -6.05
C ASP A 3 -22.03 -8.54 -6.98
N ASP A 4 -23.37 -8.56 -6.97
CA ASP A 4 -24.24 -9.36 -7.85
C ASP A 4 -24.26 -8.79 -9.29
N LYS A 5 -23.18 -8.09 -9.66
CA LYS A 5 -22.95 -7.56 -10.99
C LYS A 5 -22.15 -8.58 -11.76
N VAL A 6 -22.68 -8.93 -12.93
CA VAL A 6 -22.04 -9.77 -13.95
C VAL A 6 -20.63 -9.21 -14.20
N GLY A 7 -19.62 -9.79 -13.56
CA GLY A 7 -18.24 -9.33 -13.71
C GLY A 7 -17.75 -9.54 -15.15
N LEU A 8 -16.62 -8.91 -15.50
CA LEU A 8 -16.03 -8.94 -16.85
C LEU A 8 -16.06 -10.33 -17.51
N GLY A 9 -15.66 -11.37 -16.77
CA GLY A 9 -15.67 -12.75 -17.28
C GLY A 9 -17.07 -13.29 -17.58
N ALA A 10 -18.06 -12.94 -16.76
CA ALA A 10 -19.44 -13.32 -16.99
C ALA A 10 -20.07 -12.55 -18.16
N ALA A 11 -19.70 -11.27 -18.36
CA ALA A 11 -20.13 -10.49 -19.52
C ALA A 11 -19.54 -11.05 -20.83
N ALA A 12 -18.27 -11.44 -20.83
CA ALA A 12 -17.62 -12.08 -21.97
C ALA A 12 -18.25 -13.44 -22.30
N ALA A 13 -18.50 -14.28 -21.28
CA ALA A 13 -19.16 -15.57 -21.47
C ALA A 13 -20.59 -15.43 -22.02
N ALA A 14 -21.33 -14.41 -21.57
CA ALA A 14 -22.68 -14.14 -22.07
C ALA A 14 -22.68 -13.66 -23.53
N LEU A 15 -21.68 -12.87 -23.95
CA LEU A 15 -21.51 -12.47 -25.35
C LEU A 15 -21.17 -13.69 -26.22
N GLU A 16 -20.20 -14.51 -25.81
CA GLU A 16 -19.80 -15.73 -26.51
C GLU A 16 -20.98 -16.68 -26.73
N ALA A 17 -21.80 -16.88 -25.69
CA ALA A 17 -22.99 -17.73 -25.78
C ALA A 17 -24.02 -17.19 -26.80
N GLU A 18 -24.21 -15.87 -26.86
CA GLU A 18 -25.18 -15.26 -27.79
C GLU A 18 -24.67 -15.23 -29.24
N LEU A 19 -23.36 -15.03 -29.44
CA LEU A 19 -22.74 -15.12 -30.76
C LEU A 19 -22.94 -16.51 -31.38
N ARG A 20 -22.67 -17.57 -30.63
CA ARG A 20 -22.89 -18.95 -31.09
C ARG A 20 -24.34 -19.21 -31.47
N ARG A 21 -25.29 -18.68 -30.69
CA ARG A 21 -26.73 -18.80 -31.00
C ARG A 21 -27.07 -18.08 -32.30
N PHE A 22 -26.61 -16.85 -32.46
CA PHE A 22 -26.81 -16.06 -33.67
C PHE A 22 -26.25 -16.78 -34.90
N GLU A 23 -25.02 -17.31 -34.82
CA GLU A 23 -24.39 -18.07 -35.90
C GLU A 23 -25.23 -19.29 -36.30
N GLN A 24 -25.74 -20.05 -35.34
CA GLN A 24 -26.58 -21.23 -35.59
C GLN A 24 -27.89 -20.88 -36.31
N VAL A 25 -28.61 -19.83 -35.87
CA VAL A 25 -29.88 -19.44 -36.52
C VAL A 25 -29.67 -18.78 -37.88
N ALA A 26 -28.59 -18.02 -38.04
CA ALA A 26 -28.22 -17.43 -39.32
C ALA A 26 -27.84 -18.50 -40.35
N GLU A 27 -27.06 -19.51 -39.95
CA GLU A 27 -26.70 -20.63 -40.81
C GLU A 27 -27.92 -21.47 -41.22
N LEU A 28 -28.86 -21.70 -40.29
CA LEU A 28 -30.12 -22.38 -40.60
C LEU A 28 -30.94 -21.59 -41.63
N ALA A 29 -31.10 -20.28 -41.44
CA ALA A 29 -31.83 -19.42 -42.37
C ALA A 29 -31.20 -19.45 -43.78
N ALA A 30 -29.86 -19.43 -43.85
CA ALA A 30 -29.12 -19.44 -45.11
C ALA A 30 -29.23 -20.77 -45.88
N ARG A 31 -29.42 -21.90 -45.19
CA ARG A 31 -29.46 -23.24 -45.82
C ARG A 31 -30.84 -23.69 -46.30
N LEU A 32 -31.92 -23.02 -45.90
CA LEU A 32 -33.28 -23.43 -46.24
C LEU A 32 -33.61 -23.17 -47.71
N GLU A 33 -34.04 -24.21 -48.44
CA GLU A 33 -34.42 -24.08 -49.84
C GLU A 33 -35.75 -23.34 -50.01
N LEU A 34 -35.76 -22.23 -50.75
CA LEU A 34 -36.94 -21.38 -50.96
C LEU A 34 -37.90 -21.87 -52.05
N LYS A 35 -38.08 -23.19 -52.17
CA LYS A 35 -38.84 -23.84 -53.27
C LYS A 35 -40.26 -24.28 -52.90
N SER A 36 -40.66 -24.13 -51.62
CA SER A 36 -42.01 -24.47 -51.17
C SER A 36 -42.51 -23.43 -50.16
N GLN A 37 -43.82 -23.25 -50.08
CA GLN A 37 -44.46 -22.37 -49.10
C GLN A 37 -43.99 -22.67 -47.66
N LYS A 38 -43.96 -23.96 -47.30
CA LYS A 38 -43.49 -24.41 -45.99
C LYS A 38 -42.03 -24.03 -45.71
N ASN A 39 -41.15 -24.13 -46.72
CA ASN A 39 -39.75 -23.74 -46.53
C ASN A 39 -39.57 -22.21 -46.50
N LEU A 40 -40.39 -21.46 -47.24
CA LEU A 40 -40.42 -19.99 -47.17
C LEU A 40 -40.82 -19.52 -45.77
N GLU A 41 -41.88 -20.09 -45.20
CA GLU A 41 -42.33 -19.78 -43.83
C GLU A 41 -41.25 -20.10 -42.78
N ARG A 42 -40.55 -21.23 -42.94
CA ARG A 42 -39.43 -21.61 -42.07
C ARG A 42 -38.23 -20.66 -42.21
N ALA A 43 -37.88 -20.28 -43.44
CA ALA A 43 -36.78 -19.34 -43.70
C ALA A 43 -37.08 -17.96 -43.13
N ALA A 44 -38.31 -17.47 -43.28
CA ALA A 44 -38.76 -16.20 -42.70
C ALA A 44 -38.65 -16.21 -41.16
N ARG A 45 -39.07 -17.30 -40.52
CA ARG A 45 -38.95 -17.44 -39.06
C ARG A 45 -37.50 -17.49 -38.60
N ALA A 46 -36.66 -18.27 -39.26
CA ALA A 46 -35.23 -18.34 -38.95
C ALA A 46 -34.52 -16.98 -39.14
N ALA A 47 -34.90 -16.21 -40.15
CA ALA A 47 -34.39 -14.85 -40.37
C ALA A 47 -34.84 -13.88 -39.27
N GLN A 48 -36.09 -13.99 -38.80
CA GLN A 48 -36.57 -13.21 -37.66
C GLN A 48 -35.80 -13.55 -36.37
N ASP A 49 -35.63 -14.85 -36.07
CA ASP A 49 -34.88 -15.31 -34.91
C ASP A 49 -33.42 -14.82 -34.95
N ALA A 50 -32.81 -14.79 -36.14
CA ALA A 50 -31.48 -14.23 -36.36
C ALA A 50 -31.40 -12.72 -36.12
N ALA A 51 -32.39 -11.95 -36.59
CA ALA A 51 -32.46 -10.51 -36.34
C ALA A 51 -32.61 -10.20 -34.84
N GLU A 52 -33.42 -10.96 -34.12
CA GLU A 52 -33.57 -10.84 -32.67
C GLU A 52 -32.27 -11.21 -31.93
N ALA A 53 -31.59 -12.29 -32.35
CA ALA A 53 -30.30 -12.68 -31.81
C ALA A 53 -29.22 -11.62 -32.07
N GLN A 54 -29.20 -10.99 -33.24
CA GLN A 54 -28.31 -9.86 -33.54
C GLN A 54 -28.54 -8.68 -32.57
N GLY A 55 -29.81 -8.37 -32.25
CA GLY A 55 -30.15 -7.37 -31.25
C GLY A 55 -29.59 -7.71 -29.86
N ARG A 56 -29.69 -8.98 -29.45
CA ARG A 56 -29.12 -9.45 -28.19
C ARG A 56 -27.59 -9.43 -28.18
N VAL A 57 -26.92 -9.80 -29.28
CA VAL A 57 -25.46 -9.67 -29.43
C VAL A 57 -25.04 -8.22 -29.19
N ALA A 58 -25.71 -7.25 -29.83
CA ALA A 58 -25.40 -5.83 -29.65
C ALA A 58 -25.53 -5.38 -28.18
N GLN A 59 -26.54 -5.87 -27.47
CA GLN A 59 -26.70 -5.60 -26.03
C GLN A 59 -25.56 -6.22 -25.20
N ARG A 60 -25.15 -7.46 -25.49
CA ARG A 60 -24.05 -8.12 -24.79
C ARG A 60 -22.70 -7.46 -25.04
N VAL A 61 -22.46 -6.97 -26.25
CA VAL A 61 -21.25 -6.16 -26.57
C VAL A 61 -21.22 -4.90 -25.71
N ARG A 62 -22.32 -4.15 -25.62
CA ARG A 62 -22.39 -2.95 -24.78
C ARG A 62 -22.10 -3.27 -23.31
N ALA A 63 -22.72 -4.32 -22.78
CA ALA A 63 -22.48 -4.77 -21.41
C ALA A 63 -21.00 -5.14 -21.16
N LEU A 64 -20.35 -5.82 -22.11
CA LEU A 64 -18.92 -6.12 -22.01
C LEU A 64 -18.05 -4.86 -22.01
N VAL A 65 -18.35 -3.90 -22.89
CA VAL A 65 -17.62 -2.61 -22.95
C VAL A 65 -17.77 -1.84 -21.63
N GLU A 66 -18.97 -1.82 -21.06
CA GLU A 66 -19.21 -1.19 -19.75
C GLU A 66 -18.39 -1.86 -18.63
N GLU A 67 -18.31 -3.19 -18.63
CA GLU A 67 -17.49 -3.90 -17.63
C GLU A 67 -15.99 -3.69 -17.82
N ILE A 68 -15.51 -3.56 -19.06
CA ILE A 68 -14.12 -3.18 -19.36
C ILE A 68 -13.84 -1.77 -18.84
N ALA A 69 -14.74 -0.82 -19.09
CA ALA A 69 -14.60 0.56 -18.59
C ALA A 69 -14.55 0.59 -17.05
N ARG A 70 -15.44 -0.12 -16.37
CA ARG A 70 -15.42 -0.24 -14.90
C ARG A 70 -14.14 -0.91 -14.39
N ALA A 71 -13.65 -1.95 -15.06
CA ALA A 71 -12.40 -2.59 -14.69
C ALA A 71 -11.21 -1.64 -14.82
N ARG A 72 -11.16 -0.83 -15.88
CA ARG A 72 -10.17 0.22 -16.09
C ARG A 72 -10.25 1.29 -15.00
N GLU A 73 -11.43 1.81 -14.68
CA GLU A 73 -11.60 2.81 -13.61
C GLU A 73 -11.10 2.29 -12.26
N ARG A 74 -11.41 1.02 -11.91
CA ARG A 74 -10.89 0.39 -10.69
C ARG A 74 -9.37 0.30 -10.71
N GLN A 75 -8.78 -0.10 -11.84
CA GLN A 75 -7.32 -0.20 -11.98
C GLN A 75 -6.65 1.18 -11.85
N GLU A 76 -7.20 2.22 -12.47
CA GLU A 76 -6.68 3.58 -12.36
C GLU A 76 -6.79 4.13 -10.93
N ALA A 77 -7.90 3.86 -10.23
CA ALA A 77 -8.07 4.24 -8.83
C ALA A 77 -7.07 3.53 -7.91
N GLN A 78 -6.86 2.23 -8.10
CA GLN A 78 -5.88 1.45 -7.34
C GLN A 78 -4.44 1.92 -7.61
N ALA A 79 -4.10 2.24 -8.86
CA ALA A 79 -2.79 2.77 -9.22
C ALA A 79 -2.51 4.10 -8.50
N LYS A 80 -3.49 5.01 -8.46
CA LYS A 80 -3.38 6.29 -7.72
C LYS A 80 -3.20 6.08 -6.22
N GLN A 81 -3.95 5.14 -5.62
CA GLN A 81 -3.79 4.80 -4.21
C GLN A 81 -2.40 4.22 -3.91
N LEU A 82 -1.88 3.37 -4.81
CA LEU A 82 -0.55 2.79 -4.67
C LEU A 82 0.54 3.86 -4.76
N GLU A 83 0.43 4.80 -5.71
CA GLU A 83 1.37 5.92 -5.84
C GLU A 83 1.38 6.80 -4.59
N GLN A 84 0.21 7.20 -4.10
CA GLN A 84 0.09 7.96 -2.84
C GLN A 84 0.71 7.20 -1.67
N ARG A 85 0.48 5.88 -1.58
CA ARG A 85 1.05 5.05 -0.53
C ARG A 85 2.56 4.95 -0.64
N ALA A 86 3.11 4.83 -1.84
CA ALA A 86 4.55 4.81 -2.08
C ALA A 86 5.22 6.12 -1.62
N GLN A 87 4.61 7.28 -1.93
CA GLN A 87 5.08 8.59 -1.46
C GLN A 87 5.07 8.68 0.07
N GLN A 88 4.00 8.22 0.72
CA GLN A 88 3.93 8.16 2.18
C GLN A 88 5.02 7.28 2.78
N ILE A 89 5.25 6.09 2.20
CA ILE A 89 6.30 5.17 2.64
C ILE A 89 7.68 5.83 2.51
N GLN A 90 7.95 6.49 1.39
CA GLN A 90 9.22 7.17 1.15
C GLN A 90 9.46 8.29 2.18
N SER A 91 8.46 9.16 2.38
CA SER A 91 8.52 10.24 3.37
C SER A 91 8.73 9.70 4.79
N ARG A 92 7.98 8.65 5.18
CA ARG A 92 8.15 7.98 6.48
C ARG A 92 9.55 7.36 6.63
N ARG A 93 10.10 6.79 5.56
CA ARG A 93 11.44 6.20 5.58
C ARG A 93 12.52 7.26 5.81
N GLU A 94 12.41 8.40 5.14
CA GLU A 94 13.35 9.52 5.32
C GLU A 94 13.35 10.04 6.76
N LEU A 95 12.16 10.17 7.38
CA LEU A 95 12.04 10.53 8.79
C LEU A 95 12.70 9.49 9.70
N LEU A 96 12.47 8.20 9.44
CA LEU A 96 13.08 7.13 10.21
C LEU A 96 14.61 7.12 10.07
N ASP A 97 15.14 7.26 8.86
CA ASP A 97 16.56 7.29 8.59
C ASP A 97 17.24 8.48 9.32
N ALA A 98 16.57 9.64 9.37
CA ALA A 98 17.03 10.79 10.13
C ALA A 98 17.06 10.53 11.65
N LEU A 99 16.03 9.87 12.20
CA LEU A 99 16.00 9.47 13.61
C LEU A 99 17.12 8.47 13.93
N LEU A 100 17.31 7.44 13.09
CA LEU A 100 18.37 6.44 13.26
C LEU A 100 19.78 7.06 13.19
N ALA A 101 20.00 8.02 12.29
CA ALA A 101 21.28 8.74 12.22
C ALA A 101 21.56 9.58 13.48
N ARG A 102 20.52 10.07 14.17
CA ARG A 102 20.65 10.75 15.47
C ARG A 102 20.91 9.76 16.60
N PHE A 103 20.25 8.59 16.61
CA PHE A 103 20.57 7.50 17.54
C PHE A 103 22.03 7.06 17.44
N ALA A 104 22.54 6.88 16.23
CA ALA A 104 23.93 6.50 16.02
C ALA A 104 24.91 7.51 16.61
N ARG A 105 24.65 8.82 16.40
CA ARG A 105 25.44 9.90 17.02
C ARG A 105 25.38 9.86 18.54
N LEU A 106 24.19 9.71 19.10
CA LEU A 106 23.97 9.63 20.55
C LEU A 106 24.71 8.44 21.18
N GLY A 107 24.69 7.28 20.52
CA GLY A 107 25.43 6.09 20.94
C GLY A 107 26.94 6.29 20.91
N ASN A 108 27.47 6.96 19.89
CA ASN A 108 28.88 7.31 19.80
C ASN A 108 29.30 8.27 20.92
N GLU A 109 28.52 9.32 21.17
CA GLU A 109 28.78 10.26 22.28
C GLU A 109 28.80 9.56 23.64
N ALA A 110 27.84 8.65 23.88
CA ALA A 110 27.82 7.86 25.11
C ALA A 110 29.04 6.91 25.22
N ALA A 111 29.47 6.31 24.11
CA ALA A 111 30.66 5.46 24.07
C ALA A 111 31.95 6.27 24.35
N GLU A 112 32.08 7.46 23.78
CA GLU A 112 33.21 8.37 24.05
C GLU A 112 33.30 8.75 25.53
N VAL A 113 32.17 8.97 26.21
CA VAL A 113 32.18 9.24 27.65
C VAL A 113 32.70 8.03 28.44
N ASN A 114 32.28 6.82 28.06
CA ASN A 114 32.78 5.61 28.70
C ASN A 114 34.29 5.44 28.52
N GLU A 115 34.81 5.73 27.32
CA GLU A 115 36.26 5.67 27.07
C GLU A 115 37.02 6.77 27.81
N LEU A 116 36.50 8.00 27.87
CA LEU A 116 37.08 9.09 28.67
C LEU A 116 37.25 8.67 30.13
N LEU A 117 36.23 8.05 30.73
CA LEU A 117 36.28 7.59 32.11
C LEU A 117 37.28 6.45 32.32
N LYS A 118 37.36 5.49 31.39
CA LYS A 118 38.34 4.37 31.47
C LYS A 118 39.78 4.86 31.42
N GLN A 119 40.05 5.91 30.62
CA GLN A 119 41.38 6.49 30.46
C GLN A 119 41.79 7.41 31.62
N GLY A 120 41.01 7.46 32.71
CA GLY A 120 41.27 8.33 33.85
C GLY A 120 40.95 9.81 33.58
N GLY A 121 40.10 10.09 32.59
CA GLY A 121 39.67 11.43 32.24
C GLY A 121 38.89 12.14 33.35
N ARG A 122 38.65 13.44 33.16
CA ARG A 122 38.03 14.29 34.18
C ARG A 122 36.56 13.92 34.38
N VAL A 123 36.21 13.59 35.62
CA VAL A 123 34.84 13.23 36.02
C VAL A 123 33.83 14.35 35.71
N ASP A 124 34.23 15.62 35.86
CA ASP A 124 33.38 16.78 35.54
C ASP A 124 33.01 16.82 34.05
N GLU A 125 33.97 16.53 33.18
CA GLU A 125 33.77 16.53 31.73
C GLU A 125 32.86 15.38 31.31
N ALA A 126 33.02 14.20 31.92
CA ALA A 126 32.15 13.06 31.70
C ALA A 126 30.70 13.33 32.19
N GLU A 127 30.54 14.01 33.33
CA GLU A 127 29.23 14.42 33.86
C GLU A 127 28.52 15.37 32.89
N GLU A 128 29.22 16.39 32.39
CA GLU A 128 28.66 17.37 31.45
C GLU A 128 28.26 16.72 30.12
N ARG A 129 29.13 15.85 29.57
CA ARG A 129 28.84 15.11 28.34
C ARG A 129 27.64 14.18 28.49
N LEU A 130 27.50 13.44 29.60
CA LEU A 130 26.30 12.63 29.87
C LEU A 130 25.04 13.49 30.02
N GLY A 131 25.18 14.72 30.51
CA GLY A 131 24.09 15.70 30.53
C GLY A 131 23.62 16.07 29.13
N ARG A 132 24.56 16.34 28.21
CA ARG A 132 24.25 16.62 26.81
C ARG A 132 23.59 15.42 26.11
N VAL A 133 24.12 14.21 26.29
CA VAL A 133 23.53 12.97 25.77
C VAL A 133 22.09 12.82 26.28
N ALA A 134 21.83 13.04 27.57
CA ALA A 134 20.46 12.96 28.11
C ALA A 134 19.50 13.99 27.47
N SER A 135 19.94 15.23 27.29
CA SER A 135 19.13 16.27 26.64
C SER A 135 18.86 15.95 25.16
N SER A 136 19.86 15.49 24.42
CA SER A 136 19.69 15.10 23.02
C SER A 136 18.81 13.86 22.86
N ALA A 137 18.86 12.92 23.80
CA ALA A 137 17.95 11.78 23.86
C ALA A 137 16.50 12.22 24.10
N GLU A 138 16.28 13.25 24.91
CA GLU A 138 14.95 13.82 25.17
C GLU A 138 14.36 14.51 23.93
N GLU A 139 15.16 15.27 23.20
CA GLU A 139 14.74 15.86 21.92
C GLU A 139 14.38 14.77 20.90
N LEU A 140 15.20 13.73 20.81
CA LEU A 140 14.96 12.60 19.91
C LEU A 140 13.68 11.83 20.27
N LEU A 141 13.39 11.69 21.57
CA LEU A 141 12.14 11.11 22.06
C LEU A 141 10.93 11.92 21.59
N ARG A 142 10.96 13.25 21.79
CA ARG A 142 9.85 14.13 21.37
C ARG A 142 9.62 14.11 19.87
N ASP A 143 10.70 14.08 19.08
CA ASP A 143 10.61 13.97 17.63
C ASP A 143 10.03 12.61 17.20
N ALA A 144 10.48 11.51 17.82
CA ALA A 144 9.94 10.18 17.57
C ALA A 144 8.46 10.04 17.97
N GLU A 145 8.03 10.67 19.07
CA GLU A 145 6.62 10.74 19.50
C GLU A 145 5.78 11.53 18.50
N ARG A 146 6.25 12.72 18.10
CA ARG A 146 5.57 13.56 17.10
C ARG A 146 5.39 12.81 15.78
N ASP A 147 6.43 12.09 15.36
CA ASP A 147 6.45 11.42 14.06
C ASP A 147 5.86 9.99 14.11
N GLY A 148 5.47 9.50 15.30
CA GLY A 148 4.79 8.23 15.51
C GLY A 148 5.68 7.00 15.26
N PHE A 149 6.86 6.98 15.87
CA PHE A 149 7.80 5.86 15.84
C PHE A 149 8.00 5.24 17.22
N ASP A 150 7.06 4.42 17.67
CA ASP A 150 7.02 3.86 19.03
C ASP A 150 8.30 3.11 19.45
N ASP A 151 8.93 2.41 18.51
CA ASP A 151 10.21 1.73 18.77
C ASP A 151 11.34 2.73 19.05
N ALA A 152 11.40 3.82 18.28
CA ALA A 152 12.34 4.90 18.51
C ALA A 152 12.05 5.61 19.83
N VAL A 153 10.78 5.85 20.18
CA VAL A 153 10.39 6.43 21.49
C VAL A 153 10.95 5.59 22.64
N ARG A 154 10.73 4.27 22.61
CA ARG A 154 11.23 3.35 23.65
C ARG A 154 12.75 3.36 23.76
N GLN A 155 13.45 3.39 22.63
CA GLN A 155 14.92 3.41 22.61
C GLN A 155 15.48 4.74 23.12
N ALA A 156 14.92 5.88 22.70
CA ALA A 156 15.33 7.20 23.16
C ALA A 156 15.14 7.36 24.67
N GLU A 157 14.01 6.91 25.20
CA GLU A 157 13.76 6.95 26.65
C GLU A 157 14.78 6.10 27.41
N SER A 158 15.10 4.90 26.91
CA SER A 158 16.11 4.04 27.53
C SER A 158 17.48 4.71 27.60
N VAL A 159 17.96 5.30 26.51
CA VAL A 159 19.26 5.99 26.47
C VAL A 159 19.26 7.21 27.39
N ARG A 160 18.16 7.98 27.41
CA ARG A 160 18.00 9.13 28.30
C ARG A 160 18.13 8.71 29.77
N GLN A 161 17.39 7.69 30.18
CA GLN A 161 17.42 7.19 31.56
C GLN A 161 18.79 6.65 31.96
N GLN A 162 19.45 5.90 31.08
CA GLN A 162 20.80 5.39 31.34
C GLN A 162 21.81 6.54 31.50
N SER A 163 21.73 7.56 30.65
CA SER A 163 22.63 8.72 30.70
C SER A 163 22.44 9.55 31.96
N LEU A 164 21.18 9.79 32.36
CA LEU A 164 20.86 10.48 33.62
C LEU A 164 21.34 9.68 34.84
N SER A 165 21.13 8.36 34.85
CA SER A 165 21.59 7.49 35.92
C SER A 165 23.11 7.52 36.06
N ALA A 166 23.84 7.39 34.95
CA ALA A 166 25.29 7.47 34.92
C ALA A 166 25.80 8.84 35.40
N ARG A 167 25.19 9.93 34.93
CA ARG A 167 25.54 11.30 35.35
C ARG A 167 25.38 11.49 36.86
N ASN A 168 24.27 11.03 37.42
CA ASN A 168 24.00 11.15 38.86
C ASN A 168 25.01 10.35 39.69
N LYS A 169 25.44 9.16 39.22
CA LYS A 169 26.50 8.39 39.89
C LYS A 169 27.84 9.13 39.91
N LEU A 170 28.24 9.76 38.81
CA LEU A 170 29.46 10.56 38.74
C LEU A 170 29.42 11.76 39.70
N LYS A 171 28.27 12.45 39.75
CA LYS A 171 28.07 13.57 40.69
C LYS A 171 28.27 13.14 42.15
N LEU A 172 27.68 12.01 42.55
CA LEU A 172 27.85 11.46 43.90
C LEU A 172 29.30 11.05 44.21
N LEU A 173 30.03 10.53 43.22
CA LEU A 173 31.44 10.18 43.38
C LEU A 173 32.34 11.41 43.57
N ARG A 174 32.01 12.54 42.91
CA ARG A 174 32.71 13.82 43.10
C ARG A 174 32.44 14.39 44.49
N GLU A 175 31.19 14.38 44.94
CA GLU A 175 30.78 14.87 46.26
C GLU A 175 31.42 14.08 47.42
N LYS A 176 31.79 12.80 47.20
CA LYS A 176 32.53 11.98 48.18
C LYS A 176 34.05 12.15 48.15
N LYS A 177 34.62 12.73 47.08
CA LYS A 177 36.07 12.95 46.91
C LYS A 177 36.51 14.36 47.30
N ASN A 178 35.57 15.29 47.39
CA ASN A 178 35.74 16.61 48.01
C ASN A 178 35.47 16.52 49.52
#